data_AF-A0A957ACU6-F1
#
_entry.id   AF-A0A957ACU6-F1
#
_cell.length_a   1.000
_cell.length_b   1.000
_cell.length_c   1.000
_cell.angle_alpha   90.00
_cell.angle_beta   90.00
_cell.angle_gamma   90.00
#
_symmetry.space_group_name_H-M   'P 1'
#
loop_
_entity.id
_entity.type
_entity.pdbx_description
1 polymer ?
#
loop_
_entity_poly.entity_id
_entity_poly.type
_entity_poly.pdbx_seq_one_letter_code
_entity_poly.pdbx_strand_id
1 'polypeptide(L)'
;MTPARRRRPSSAARRNPAKARQRAKAAREELPEPPEYLKRLGVRPRKALGQHFLVDEFLLGDIADAAVRDADVPVLEIGAGPGGLTEELAKRAKQVIAIELDEELAALTRERLREHTGLHLLA
;
A
#
# COMPACT_ATOMS: atom_id res chain seq x y z
N MET A 1 2.79 59.31 31.30
CA MET A 1 2.22 58.18 32.08
C MET A 1 1.17 57.51 31.20
N THR A 2 1.23 56.29 30.66
CA THR A 2 2.17 55.15 30.66
C THR A 2 1.71 54.29 29.45
N PRO A 3 2.58 53.73 28.59
CA PRO A 3 2.09 52.92 27.47
C PRO A 3 1.66 51.53 27.97
N ALA A 4 0.46 51.08 27.58
CA ALA A 4 -0.03 49.75 27.92
C ALA A 4 0.83 48.68 27.23
N ARG A 5 1.49 47.89 28.06
CA ARG A 5 2.45 46.82 27.75
C ARG A 5 1.80 45.72 26.89
N ARG A 6 2.44 45.37 25.77
CA ARG A 6 2.18 44.16 24.96
C ARG A 6 1.99 42.94 25.88
N ARG A 7 0.84 42.28 25.81
CA ARG A 7 0.70 40.87 26.23
C ARG A 7 0.88 39.98 25.00
N ARG A 8 2.09 39.44 24.82
CA ARG A 8 2.27 38.24 24.00
C ARG A 8 1.52 37.11 24.72
N PRO A 9 0.60 36.35 24.08
CA PRO A 9 0.14 35.12 24.67
C PRO A 9 1.36 34.21 24.86
N SER A 10 1.55 33.79 26.10
CA SER A 10 2.63 32.93 26.54
C SER A 10 2.46 31.54 25.95
N SER A 11 3.60 30.96 25.56
CA SER A 11 3.80 29.54 25.32
C SER A 11 2.73 28.87 24.47
N ALA A 12 2.99 28.82 23.18
CA ALA A 12 2.73 27.61 22.41
C ALA A 12 3.06 26.42 23.33
N ALA A 13 2.01 25.70 23.75
CA ALA A 13 2.12 24.50 24.55
C ALA A 13 3.12 23.60 23.82
N ARG A 14 4.33 23.49 24.37
CA ARG A 14 5.33 22.55 23.90
C ARG A 14 4.68 21.19 24.05
N ARG A 15 4.20 20.63 22.94
CA ARG A 15 3.60 19.29 22.91
C ARG A 15 4.62 18.35 23.53
N ASN A 16 4.28 17.78 24.68
CA ASN A 16 5.18 16.88 25.40
C ASN A 16 5.50 15.68 24.47
N PRO A 17 6.75 15.53 24.00
CA PRO A 17 7.10 14.49 23.02
C PRO A 17 6.95 13.08 23.60
N ALA A 18 7.02 12.91 24.92
CA ALA A 18 6.78 11.63 25.59
C ALA A 18 5.30 11.21 25.53
N LYS A 19 4.36 12.15 25.74
CA LYS A 19 2.92 11.87 25.60
C LYS A 19 2.53 11.57 24.16
N ALA A 20 3.15 12.23 23.18
CA ALA A 20 2.94 11.93 21.77
C ALA A 20 3.44 10.52 21.40
N ARG A 21 4.61 10.12 21.89
CA ARG A 21 5.15 8.76 21.72
C ARG A 21 4.28 7.68 22.38
N GLN A 22 3.80 7.92 23.60
CA GLN A 22 2.90 6.99 24.29
C GLN A 22 1.58 6.80 23.53
N ARG A 23 0.98 7.89 23.03
CA ARG A 23 -0.23 7.81 22.20
C ARG A 23 0.01 7.08 20.87
N ALA A 24 1.14 7.33 20.22
CA ALA A 24 1.51 6.63 19.00
C ALA A 24 1.81 5.13 19.24
N LYS A 25 2.29 4.76 20.44
CA LYS A 25 2.49 3.37 20.84
C LYS A 25 1.16 2.67 21.12
N ALA A 26 0.29 3.28 21.93
CA ALA A 26 -1.04 2.73 22.23
C ALA A 26 -1.89 2.58 20.96
N ALA A 27 -1.90 3.58 20.08
CA ALA A 27 -2.61 3.50 18.79
C ALA A 27 -2.00 2.47 17.80
N ARG A 28 -0.74 2.05 18.01
CA ARG A 28 -0.13 0.94 17.24
C ARG A 28 -0.52 -0.43 17.81
N GLU A 29 -0.77 -0.51 19.11
CA GLU A 29 -1.24 -1.73 19.79
C GLU A 29 -2.72 -2.01 19.50
N GLU A 30 -3.50 -0.99 19.12
CA GLU A 30 -4.91 -1.11 18.71
C GLU A 30 -5.12 -1.29 17.18
N LEU A 31 -4.06 -1.43 16.38
CA LEU A 31 -4.23 -1.65 14.94
C LEU A 31 -4.90 -3.01 14.69
N PRO A 32 -5.85 -3.10 13.75
CA PRO A 32 -6.41 -4.38 13.37
C PRO A 32 -5.29 -5.29 12.89
N GLU A 33 -5.37 -6.55 13.29
CA GLU A 33 -4.46 -7.58 12.82
C GLU A 33 -4.44 -7.60 11.29
N PRO A 34 -3.26 -7.74 10.66
CA PRO A 34 -3.18 -7.81 9.21
C PRO A 34 -4.10 -8.92 8.67
N PRO A 35 -4.81 -8.67 7.56
CA PRO A 35 -5.59 -9.69 6.87
C PRO A 35 -4.79 -10.99 6.73
N GLU A 36 -5.45 -12.12 6.99
CA GLU A 36 -4.79 -13.42 7.10
C GLU A 36 -3.94 -13.77 5.87
N TYR A 37 -4.42 -13.36 4.69
CA TYR A 37 -3.69 -13.47 3.44
C TYR A 37 -2.28 -12.85 3.49
N LEU A 38 -2.14 -11.61 3.99
CA LEU A 38 -0.84 -10.95 4.14
C LEU A 38 0.05 -11.66 5.16
N LYS A 39 -0.55 -12.23 6.22
CA LYS A 39 0.20 -13.03 7.21
C LYS A 39 0.77 -14.29 6.60
N ARG A 40 -0.03 -15.03 5.81
CA ARG A 40 0.43 -16.25 5.11
C ARG A 40 1.57 -15.96 4.14
N LEU A 41 1.55 -14.79 3.52
CA LEU A 41 2.62 -14.31 2.64
C LEU A 41 3.85 -13.76 3.38
N GLY A 42 3.80 -13.59 4.70
CA GLY A 42 4.87 -12.93 5.45
C GLY A 42 5.04 -11.45 5.12
N VAL A 43 4.05 -10.82 4.48
CA VAL A 43 4.13 -9.44 3.99
C VAL A 43 3.65 -8.47 5.05
N ARG A 44 4.44 -7.42 5.29
CA ARG A 44 4.06 -6.27 6.12
C ARG A 44 4.26 -4.96 5.36
N PRO A 45 3.26 -4.06 5.34
CA PRO A 45 3.40 -2.77 4.67
C PRO A 45 4.52 -1.92 5.25
N ARG A 46 5.39 -1.39 4.39
CA ARG A 46 6.46 -0.46 4.74
C ARG A 46 5.94 0.97 4.61
N LYS A 47 5.74 1.66 5.73
CA LYS A 47 5.24 3.05 5.76
C LYS A 47 6.11 4.03 5.00
N ALA A 48 7.42 3.82 4.96
CA ALA A 48 8.36 4.68 4.24
C ALA A 48 8.16 4.63 2.71
N LEU A 49 7.59 3.53 2.20
CA LEU A 49 7.30 3.32 0.79
C LEU A 49 5.84 3.66 0.43
N GLY A 50 5.04 4.14 1.38
CA GLY A 50 3.62 4.45 1.13
C GLY A 50 2.76 3.22 0.79
N GLN A 51 3.18 2.01 1.19
CA GLN A 51 2.49 0.77 0.83
C GLN A 51 1.12 0.66 1.53
N HIS A 52 0.07 0.50 0.72
CA HIS A 52 -1.29 0.15 1.12
C HIS A 52 -1.77 -1.00 0.23
N PHE A 53 -2.05 -2.17 0.81
CA PHE A 53 -2.46 -3.34 0.05
C PHE A 53 -3.97 -3.48 0.02
N LEU A 54 -4.51 -3.67 -1.18
CA LEU A 54 -5.88 -4.12 -1.38
C LEU A 54 -5.99 -5.59 -0.97
N VAL A 55 -7.00 -5.89 -0.15
CA VAL A 55 -7.20 -7.24 0.45
C VAL A 55 -8.60 -7.78 0.22
N ASP A 56 -9.49 -6.96 -0.35
CA ASP A 56 -10.85 -7.35 -0.70
C ASP A 56 -10.85 -7.93 -2.11
N GLU A 57 -11.15 -9.22 -2.22
CA GLU A 57 -11.12 -9.96 -3.48
C GLU A 57 -12.19 -9.47 -4.48
N PHE A 58 -13.36 -9.04 -4.00
CA PHE A 58 -14.41 -8.51 -4.86
C PHE A 58 -14.00 -7.17 -5.45
N LEU A 59 -13.44 -6.28 -4.64
CA LEU A 59 -12.95 -4.99 -5.11
C LEU A 59 -11.81 -5.14 -6.12
N LEU A 60 -10.91 -6.12 -5.91
CA LEU A 60 -9.84 -6.42 -6.86
C LEU A 60 -10.40 -6.85 -8.22
N GLY A 61 -11.41 -7.72 -8.23
CA GLY A 61 -12.12 -8.13 -9.45
C GLY A 61 -12.79 -6.95 -10.14
N ASP A 62 -13.55 -6.15 -9.40
CA ASP A 62 -14.26 -4.98 -9.93
C ASP A 62 -13.29 -3.96 -10.57
N ILE A 63 -12.14 -3.70 -9.93
CA ILE A 63 -11.10 -2.82 -10.49
C ILE A 63 -10.58 -3.40 -11.80
N ALA A 64 -10.29 -4.70 -11.84
CA ALA A 64 -9.75 -5.35 -13.04
C ALA A 64 -10.77 -5.37 -14.19
N ASP A 65 -12.06 -5.62 -13.91
CA ASP A 65 -13.15 -5.56 -14.89
C ASP A 65 -13.39 -4.15 -15.44
N ALA A 66 -13.18 -3.13 -14.60
CA ALA A 66 -13.23 -1.74 -15.03
C ALA A 66 -12.01 -1.34 -15.88
N ALA A 67 -10.82 -1.84 -15.54
CA ALA A 67 -9.57 -1.50 -16.20
C ALA A 67 -9.37 -2.21 -17.55
N VAL A 68 -9.76 -3.49 -17.64
CA VAL A 68 -9.56 -4.32 -18.83
C VAL A 68 -10.85 -4.42 -19.62
N ARG A 69 -11.00 -3.55 -20.62
CA ARG A 69 -12.17 -3.51 -21.51
C ARG A 69 -11.98 -4.33 -22.79
N ASP A 70 -10.73 -4.58 -23.14
CA ASP A 70 -10.29 -5.39 -24.27
C ASP A 70 -9.05 -6.17 -23.85
N ALA A 71 -9.11 -7.50 -23.97
CA ALA A 71 -8.02 -8.39 -23.58
C ALA A 71 -6.78 -8.25 -24.48
N ASP A 72 -6.94 -7.73 -25.70
CA ASP A 72 -5.84 -7.51 -26.66
C ASP A 72 -5.04 -6.24 -26.37
N VAL A 73 -5.53 -5.35 -25.52
CA VAL A 73 -4.81 -4.14 -25.10
C VAL A 73 -3.92 -4.47 -23.89
N PRO A 74 -2.59 -4.26 -23.98
CA PRO A 74 -1.69 -4.50 -22.85
C PRO A 74 -1.99 -3.60 -21.65
N VAL A 75 -1.85 -4.14 -20.45
CA VAL A 75 -2.04 -3.40 -19.20
C VAL A 75 -0.69 -3.08 -18.57
N LEU A 76 -0.53 -1.83 -18.12
CA LEU A 76 0.60 -1.42 -17.26
C LEU A 76 0.10 -1.21 -15.82
N GLU A 77 0.67 -1.95 -14.89
CA GLU A 77 0.45 -1.79 -13.45
C GLU A 77 1.66 -1.15 -12.78
N ILE A 78 1.43 -0.13 -11.95
CA ILE A 78 2.46 0.53 -11.14
C ILE A 78 2.22 0.20 -9.67
N GLY A 79 3.19 -0.46 -9.04
CA GLY A 79 3.11 -0.93 -7.66
C GLY A 79 2.32 -2.22 -7.53
N ALA A 80 2.83 -3.31 -8.10
CA ALA A 80 2.21 -4.64 -8.05
C ALA A 80 1.96 -5.14 -6.60
N GLY A 81 2.80 -4.69 -5.65
CA GLY A 81 2.71 -5.09 -4.26
C GLY A 81 2.78 -6.62 -4.10
N PRO A 82 1.89 -7.26 -3.30
CA PRO A 82 1.86 -8.71 -3.16
C PRO A 82 1.18 -9.43 -4.34
N GLY A 83 0.90 -8.72 -5.44
CA GLY A 83 0.34 -9.29 -6.67
C GLY A 83 -1.17 -9.55 -6.62
N GLY A 84 -1.91 -8.91 -5.71
CA GLY A 84 -3.36 -9.10 -5.59
C GLY A 84 -4.10 -8.63 -6.83
N LEU A 85 -3.88 -7.37 -7.23
CA LEU A 85 -4.48 -6.81 -8.43
C LEU A 85 -3.83 -7.36 -9.70
N THR A 86 -2.51 -7.55 -9.69
CA THR A 86 -1.75 -8.17 -10.79
C THR A 86 -2.35 -9.50 -11.24
N GLU A 87 -2.77 -10.35 -10.31
CA GLU A 87 -3.42 -11.62 -10.63
C GLU A 87 -4.76 -11.40 -11.35
N GLU A 88 -5.60 -10.49 -10.84
CA GLU A 88 -6.90 -10.21 -11.44
C GLU A 88 -6.80 -9.57 -12.83
N LEU A 89 -5.78 -8.73 -13.05
CA LEU A 89 -5.45 -8.18 -14.36
C LEU A 89 -4.97 -9.28 -15.32
N ALA A 90 -4.08 -10.17 -14.86
CA ALA A 90 -3.54 -11.26 -15.67
C ALA A 90 -4.59 -12.31 -16.08
N LYS A 91 -5.68 -12.45 -15.31
CA LYS A 91 -6.85 -13.28 -15.69
C LYS A 91 -7.65 -12.69 -16.87
N ARG A 92 -7.57 -11.38 -17.11
CA ARG A 92 -8.43 -10.65 -18.06
C ARG A 92 -7.68 -10.12 -19.29
N ALA A 93 -6.44 -9.70 -19.13
CA ALA A 93 -5.61 -9.17 -20.21
C ALA A 93 -4.66 -10.25 -20.75
N LYS A 94 -4.40 -10.25 -22.06
CA LYS A 94 -3.41 -11.13 -22.67
C LYS A 94 -1.99 -10.80 -22.23
N GLN A 95 -1.73 -9.54 -21.91
CA GLN A 95 -0.43 -9.07 -21.47
C GLN A 95 -0.56 -8.06 -20.33
N VAL A 96 0.19 -8.30 -19.25
CA VAL A 96 0.35 -7.37 -18.13
C VAL A 96 1.83 -7.09 -17.94
N ILE A 97 2.18 -5.81 -17.92
CA ILE A 97 3.50 -5.34 -17.50
C ILE A 97 3.30 -4.72 -16.12
N ALA A 98 3.93 -5.30 -15.10
CA ALA A 98 3.87 -4.78 -13.74
C ALA A 98 5.23 -4.20 -13.36
N ILE A 99 5.21 -3.10 -12.61
CA ILE A 99 6.41 -2.46 -12.05
C ILE A 99 6.31 -2.49 -10.52
N GLU A 100 7.34 -2.99 -9.84
CA GLU A 100 7.41 -2.98 -8.37
C GLU A 100 8.82 -2.62 -7.89
N LEU A 101 8.92 -1.60 -7.05
CA LEU A 101 10.21 -1.11 -6.54
C LEU A 101 10.72 -1.94 -5.36
N ASP A 102 9.82 -2.57 -4.61
CA ASP A 102 10.18 -3.46 -3.50
C ASP A 102 10.53 -4.86 -4.02
N GLU A 103 11.83 -5.13 -4.17
CA GLU A 103 12.38 -6.39 -4.70
C GLU A 103 11.83 -7.65 -3.99
N GLU A 104 11.53 -7.57 -2.69
CA GLU A 104 10.95 -8.69 -1.95
C GLU A 104 9.52 -8.99 -2.42
N LEU A 105 8.73 -7.95 -2.65
CA LEU A 105 7.36 -8.07 -3.17
C LEU A 105 7.38 -8.48 -4.64
N ALA A 106 8.34 -7.99 -5.42
CA ALA A 106 8.52 -8.41 -6.80
C ALA A 106 8.84 -9.91 -6.89
N ALA A 107 9.80 -10.41 -6.09
CA ALA A 107 10.13 -11.83 -6.04
C ALA A 107 8.93 -12.69 -5.63
N LEU A 108 8.17 -12.26 -4.61
CA LEU A 108 6.96 -12.93 -4.16
C LEU A 108 5.91 -13.00 -5.28
N THR A 109 5.69 -11.90 -5.98
CA THR A 109 4.71 -11.82 -7.07
C THR A 109 5.12 -12.70 -8.25
N ARG A 110 6.41 -12.74 -8.63
CA ARG A 110 6.92 -13.66 -9.67
C ARG A 110 6.66 -15.12 -9.29
N GLU A 111 6.96 -15.51 -8.06
CA GLU A 111 6.77 -16.90 -7.63
C GLU A 111 5.28 -17.28 -7.64
N ARG A 112 4.43 -16.40 -7.08
CA ARG A 112 2.99 -16.63 -7.00
C ARG A 112 2.34 -16.74 -8.38
N LEU A 113 2.77 -15.92 -9.34
CA LEU A 113 2.17 -15.81 -10.66
C LEU A 113 2.99 -16.44 -11.77
N ARG A 114 3.94 -17.33 -11.43
CA ARG A 114 4.88 -17.96 -12.38
C ARG A 114 4.21 -18.70 -13.54
N GLU A 115 2.98 -19.17 -13.35
CA GLU A 115 2.21 -19.89 -14.39
C GLU A 115 1.53 -18.93 -15.38
N HIS A 116 1.51 -17.61 -15.12
CA HIS A 116 0.94 -16.61 -16.02
C HIS A 116 1.99 -16.17 -17.05
N THR A 117 1.91 -16.74 -18.25
CA THR A 117 2.87 -16.50 -19.34
C THR A 117 2.78 -15.10 -19.96
N GLY A 118 1.65 -14.40 -19.79
CA GLY A 118 1.44 -13.04 -20.25
C GLY A 118 1.90 -11.95 -19.26
N LEU A 119 2.47 -12.33 -18.12
CA LEU A 119 2.94 -11.39 -17.10
C LEU A 119 4.44 -11.09 -17.25
N HIS A 120 4.79 -9.81 -17.34
CA HIS A 120 6.15 -9.32 -17.29
C HIS A 120 6.32 -8.40 -16.07
N LEU A 121 7.09 -8.85 -15.07
CA LEU A 121 7.35 -8.06 -13.86
C LEU A 121 8.75 -7.42 -13.90
N LEU A 122 8.77 -6.08 -13.90
CA LEU A 122 9.96 -5.25 -13.83
C LEU A 122 10.16 -4.79 -12.38
N ALA A 123 11.36 -4.99 -11.84
CA ALA A 123 11.79 -4.51 -10.54
C ALA A 123 13.10 -3.72 -10.69
#